data_AF-A0A973Q0R0-F1
#
_entry.id   AF-A0A973Q0R0-F1
#
_cell.length_a   1.000
_cell.length_b   1.000
_cell.length_c   1.000
_cell.angle_alpha   90.00
_cell.angle_beta   90.00
_cell.angle_gamma   90.00
#
_symmetry.space_group_name_H-M   'P 1'
#
loop_
_entity.id
_entity.type
_entity.pdbx_description
1 polymer ?
#
loop_
_entity_poly.entity_id
_entity_poly.type
_entity_poly.pdbx_seq_one_letter_code
_entity_poly.pdbx_strand_id
1 'polypeptide(L)'
;MTEQDRDRAESLRGLTVPGYGRRRHPAVRMWTGYEEALVRYGLEICRVWRDRGHQDSCAASLVAGLAVVRPGAPARDQPALAAVGELPPWHGDEAFHESHRSALVSKGPEAYGASFPSVPGGLPYVWPASDREGQPC
;
A
#
# COMPACT_ATOMS: atom_id res chain seq x y z
N MET A 1 -12.52 -3.85 21.81
CA MET A 1 -12.59 -3.06 20.58
C MET A 1 -11.82 -1.78 20.84
N THR A 2 -10.52 -1.77 20.52
CA THR A 2 -9.63 -0.64 20.84
C THR A 2 -9.58 0.33 19.66
N GLU A 3 -9.61 1.63 19.94
CA GLU A 3 -9.65 2.73 18.95
C GLU A 3 -8.58 2.65 17.84
N GLN A 4 -7.49 1.93 18.09
CA GLN A 4 -6.37 1.77 17.17
C GLN A 4 -6.67 0.87 15.95
N ASP A 5 -7.74 0.06 15.99
CA ASP A 5 -8.14 -0.82 14.89
C ASP A 5 -8.91 -0.09 13.78
N ARG A 6 -9.48 1.09 14.10
CA ARG A 6 -10.26 1.91 13.16
C ARG A 6 -9.38 2.67 12.16
N ASP A 7 -8.28 3.27 12.62
CA ASP A 7 -7.45 4.19 11.82
C ASP A 7 -6.69 3.50 10.66
N ARG A 8 -6.38 2.20 10.80
CA ARG A 8 -5.69 1.44 9.75
C ARG A 8 -6.61 1.12 8.56
N ALA A 9 -7.90 0.87 8.82
CA ALA A 9 -8.89 0.61 7.78
C ALA A 9 -9.21 1.87 6.96
N GLU A 10 -9.19 3.06 7.58
CA GLU A 10 -9.44 4.33 6.87
C GLU A 10 -8.29 4.73 5.93
N SER A 11 -7.04 4.44 6.32
CA SER A 11 -5.85 4.69 5.49
C SER A 11 -5.86 3.90 4.19
N LEU A 12 -6.33 2.64 4.22
CA LEU A 12 -6.41 1.78 3.04
C LEU A 12 -7.58 2.18 2.11
N ARG A 13 -8.71 2.62 2.68
CA ARG A 13 -9.85 3.14 1.90
C ARG A 13 -9.50 4.43 1.15
N GLY A 14 -8.65 5.29 1.72
CA GLY A 14 -8.15 6.51 1.07
C GLY A 14 -7.23 6.27 -0.14
N LEU A 15 -6.75 5.03 -0.34
CA LEU A 15 -5.95 4.66 -1.52
C LEU A 15 -6.78 3.96 -2.61
N THR A 16 -8.01 3.54 -2.30
CA THR A 16 -8.76 2.65 -3.21
C THR A 16 -10.18 3.08 -3.54
N VAL A 17 -10.79 4.00 -2.77
CA VAL A 17 -12.12 4.53 -3.08
C VAL A 17 -11.96 5.80 -3.93
N PRO A 18 -12.47 5.81 -5.18
CA PRO A 18 -12.44 7.01 -6.01
C PRO A 18 -13.16 8.17 -5.30
N GLY A 19 -12.42 9.22 -4.94
CA GLY A 19 -12.97 10.40 -4.27
C GLY A 19 -12.68 10.50 -2.76
N TYR A 20 -12.06 9.48 -2.16
CA TYR A 20 -11.56 9.54 -0.78
C TYR A 20 -10.04 9.71 -0.80
N GLY A 21 -9.50 10.76 -0.16
CA GLY A 21 -8.04 10.97 -0.05
C GLY A 21 -7.44 11.98 -1.04
N ARG A 22 -6.29 12.56 -0.66
CA ARG A 22 -5.56 13.57 -1.45
C ARG A 22 -4.94 12.90 -2.69
N ARG A 23 -5.61 12.95 -3.84
CA ARG A 23 -5.11 12.46 -5.14
C ARG A 23 -3.72 12.96 -5.54
N ARG A 24 -3.27 14.10 -4.99
CA ARG A 24 -1.93 14.68 -5.20
C ARG A 24 -0.88 14.23 -4.18
N HIS A 25 -1.24 13.36 -3.24
CA HIS A 25 -0.31 12.88 -2.24
C HIS A 25 0.77 12.02 -2.90
N PRO A 26 2.06 12.18 -2.54
CA PRO A 26 3.15 11.39 -3.11
C PRO A 26 2.92 9.87 -3.00
N ALA A 27 2.34 9.42 -1.87
CA ALA A 27 1.95 8.02 -1.67
C ALA A 27 0.93 7.49 -2.68
N VAL A 28 0.11 8.35 -3.31
CA VAL A 28 -0.79 7.93 -4.40
C VAL A 28 -0.02 7.93 -5.72
N ARG A 29 0.78 8.96 -5.97
CA ARG A 29 1.51 9.14 -7.24
C ARG A 29 2.52 8.01 -7.52
N MET A 30 3.17 7.48 -6.49
CA MET A 30 4.12 6.37 -6.62
C MET A 30 3.50 5.06 -7.16
N TRP A 31 2.17 4.91 -7.11
CA TRP A 31 1.44 3.75 -7.63
C TRP A 31 0.82 3.97 -9.01
N THR A 32 0.96 5.16 -9.59
CA THR A 32 0.37 5.49 -10.91
C THR A 32 0.78 4.47 -11.95
N GLY A 33 -0.17 3.87 -12.67
CA GLY A 33 0.11 2.85 -13.68
C GLY A 33 0.39 1.45 -13.13
N TYR A 34 0.29 1.26 -11.81
CA TYR A 34 0.47 -0.03 -11.12
C TYR A 34 -0.78 -0.39 -10.30
N GLU A 35 -1.98 -0.13 -10.83
CA GLU A 35 -3.25 -0.26 -10.12
C GLU A 35 -3.52 -1.71 -9.68
N GLU A 36 -3.17 -2.69 -10.51
CA GLU A 36 -3.30 -4.11 -10.15
C GLU A 36 -2.39 -4.48 -8.98
N ALA A 37 -1.16 -3.97 -8.95
CA ALA A 37 -0.23 -4.20 -7.84
C ALA A 37 -0.72 -3.54 -6.54
N LEU A 38 -1.29 -2.34 -6.62
CA LEU A 38 -1.91 -1.67 -5.48
C LEU A 38 -3.08 -2.49 -4.91
N VAL A 39 -3.95 -3.00 -5.80
CA VAL A 39 -5.05 -3.87 -5.39
C VAL A 39 -4.52 -5.17 -4.79
N ARG A 40 -3.51 -5.80 -5.39
CA ARG A 40 -2.89 -7.00 -4.84
C ARG A 40 -2.34 -6.76 -3.43
N TYR A 41 -1.62 -5.67 -3.22
CA TYR A 41 -1.12 -5.27 -1.90
C TYR A 41 -2.25 -5.10 -0.88
N GLY A 42 -3.33 -4.41 -1.26
CA GLY A 42 -4.51 -4.25 -0.40
C GLY A 42 -5.17 -5.58 -0.04
N LEU A 43 -5.26 -6.52 -0.99
CA LEU A 43 -5.82 -7.84 -0.76
C LEU A 43 -4.99 -8.68 0.23
N GLU A 44 -3.66 -8.58 0.18
CA GLU A 44 -2.79 -9.25 1.16
C GLU A 44 -2.98 -8.66 2.57
N ILE A 45 -3.17 -7.35 2.70
CA ILE A 45 -3.50 -6.71 3.98
C ILE A 45 -4.83 -7.23 4.51
N CYS A 46 -5.88 -7.23 3.67
CA CYS A 46 -7.19 -7.76 4.03
C CYS A 46 -7.13 -9.23 4.45
N ARG A 47 -6.29 -10.04 3.79
CA ARG A 47 -6.05 -11.43 4.18
C ARG A 47 -5.41 -11.54 5.55
N VAL A 48 -4.27 -10.88 5.78
CA VAL A 48 -3.57 -10.90 7.08
C VAL A 48 -4.47 -10.38 8.20
N TRP A 49 -5.31 -9.39 7.91
CA TRP A 49 -6.30 -8.86 8.85
C TRP A 49 -7.35 -9.90 9.25
N ARG A 50 -7.90 -10.63 8.27
CA ARG A 50 -8.86 -11.72 8.53
C ARG A 50 -8.22 -12.91 9.24
N ASP A 51 -6.99 -13.27 8.88
CA ASP A 51 -6.26 -14.38 9.50
C ASP A 51 -6.01 -14.12 11.01
N ARG A 52 -6.04 -12.85 11.43
CA ARG A 52 -6.00 -12.43 12.85
C ARG A 52 -7.37 -12.42 13.54
N GLY A 53 -8.43 -12.83 12.85
CA GLY A 53 -9.79 -12.92 13.39
C GLY A 53 -10.65 -11.67 13.23
N HIS A 54 -10.20 -10.68 12.46
CA HIS A 54 -10.96 -9.44 12.25
C HIS A 54 -11.89 -9.51 11.03
N GLN A 55 -12.95 -8.70 11.04
CA GLN A 55 -13.85 -8.55 9.90
C GLN A 55 -13.21 -7.62 8.84
N ASP A 56 -13.16 -8.09 7.59
CA ASP A 56 -12.77 -7.27 6.45
C ASP A 56 -13.96 -6.50 5.87
N SER A 57 -13.67 -5.31 5.38
CA SER A 57 -14.64 -4.43 4.74
C SER A 57 -14.09 -3.76 3.47
N CYS A 58 -12.88 -4.11 3.03
CA CYS A 58 -12.20 -3.42 1.94
C CYS A 58 -12.03 -4.32 0.70
N ALA A 59 -11.84 -5.63 0.85
CA ALA A 59 -11.47 -6.51 -0.26
C ALA A 59 -12.47 -6.48 -1.42
N ALA A 60 -13.77 -6.46 -1.13
CA ALA A 60 -14.80 -6.39 -2.15
C ALA A 60 -14.71 -5.10 -2.99
N SER A 61 -14.45 -3.96 -2.35
CA SER A 61 -14.28 -2.67 -3.03
C SER A 61 -12.99 -2.62 -3.86
N LEU A 62 -11.89 -3.21 -3.36
CA LEU A 62 -10.64 -3.33 -4.10
C LEU A 62 -10.84 -4.09 -5.43
N VAL A 63 -11.49 -5.26 -5.36
CA VAL A 63 -11.77 -6.11 -6.53
C VAL A 63 -12.71 -5.43 -7.51
N ALA A 64 -13.79 -4.81 -7.00
CA ALA A 64 -14.73 -4.07 -7.84
C ALA A 64 -14.05 -2.90 -8.58
N GLY A 65 -13.17 -2.17 -7.90
CA GLY A 65 -12.39 -1.08 -8.51
C GLY A 65 -11.46 -1.59 -9.62
N LEU A 66 -10.75 -2.71 -9.38
CA LEU A 66 -9.91 -3.30 -10.41
C LEU A 66 -10.71 -3.75 -11.63
N ALA A 67 -11.88 -4.37 -11.43
CA ALA A 67 -12.73 -4.87 -12.51
C ALA A 67 -13.21 -3.78 -13.48
N VAL A 68 -13.28 -2.51 -13.03
CA VAL A 68 -13.59 -1.37 -13.89
C VAL A 68 -12.45 -1.08 -14.88
N VAL A 69 -11.19 -1.27 -14.46
CA VAL A 69 -10.00 -0.94 -15.26
C VAL A 69 -9.49 -2.17 -16.03
N ARG A 70 -9.61 -3.37 -15.45
CA ARG A 70 -9.23 -4.65 -16.03
C ARG A 70 -10.37 -5.67 -15.85
N PRO A 71 -11.38 -5.66 -16.75
CA PRO A 71 -12.50 -6.58 -16.63
C PRO A 71 -12.07 -8.04 -16.90
N GLY A 72 -12.67 -8.97 -16.14
CA GLY A 72 -12.61 -10.41 -16.44
C GLY A 72 -11.37 -11.16 -15.94
N ALA A 73 -10.40 -10.50 -15.29
CA ALA A 73 -9.24 -11.16 -14.69
C ALA A 73 -9.12 -10.84 -13.19
N PRO A 74 -8.89 -11.85 -12.33
CA PRO A 74 -8.55 -11.60 -10.93
C PRO A 74 -7.16 -10.95 -10.83
N ALA A 75 -6.93 -10.18 -9.75
CA ALA A 75 -5.61 -9.64 -9.47
C ALA A 75 -4.58 -10.77 -9.34
N ARG A 76 -3.50 -10.69 -10.15
CA ARG A 76 -2.40 -11.65 -10.12
C ARG A 76 -1.69 -11.63 -8.77
N ASP A 77 -0.95 -12.70 -8.48
CA ASP A 77 -0.04 -12.69 -7.35
C ASP A 77 1.23 -11.89 -7.62
N GLN A 78 1.93 -11.58 -6.54
CA GLN A 78 3.13 -10.76 -6.60
C GLN A 78 4.23 -11.37 -7.49
N PRO A 79 4.52 -12.70 -7.45
CA PRO A 79 5.44 -13.32 -8.40
C PRO A 79 5.03 -13.14 -9.86
N ALA A 80 3.76 -13.34 -10.19
CA ALA A 80 3.27 -13.16 -11.56
C ALA A 80 3.34 -11.71 -12.01
N LEU A 81 3.08 -10.74 -11.13
CA LEU A 81 3.26 -9.31 -11.42
C LEU A 81 4.74 -8.98 -11.65
N ALA A 82 5.64 -9.49 -10.80
CA ALA A 82 7.07 -9.29 -10.93
C ALA A 82 7.60 -9.82 -12.27
N ALA A 83 7.16 -11.02 -12.67
CA ALA A 83 7.61 -11.70 -13.88
C ALA A 83 7.33 -10.91 -15.17
N VAL A 84 6.35 -10.00 -15.15
CA VAL A 84 5.99 -9.17 -16.31
C VAL A 84 6.26 -7.68 -16.10
N GLY A 85 7.01 -7.30 -15.05
CA GLY A 85 7.35 -5.90 -14.78
C GLY A 85 6.16 -5.03 -14.35
N GLU A 86 5.14 -5.65 -13.73
CA GLU A 86 3.93 -4.97 -13.23
C GLU A 86 4.02 -4.66 -11.72
N LEU A 87 5.24 -4.64 -11.17
CA LEU A 87 5.51 -4.09 -9.84
C LEU A 87 6.21 -2.74 -9.99
N PRO A 88 5.89 -1.77 -9.12
CA PRO A 88 6.51 -0.46 -9.19
C PRO A 88 8.01 -0.53 -8.85
N PRO A 89 8.83 0.40 -9.37
CA PRO A 89 10.30 0.34 -9.25
C PRO A 89 10.81 0.48 -7.81
N TRP A 90 10.03 1.13 -6.94
CA TRP A 90 10.34 1.25 -5.52
C TRP A 90 10.02 -0.03 -4.74
N HIS A 91 9.36 -1.02 -5.35
CA HIS A 91 9.06 -2.29 -4.69
C HIS A 91 10.37 -3.07 -4.44
N GLY A 92 10.81 -3.05 -3.19
CA GLY A 92 12.09 -3.65 -2.77
C GLY A 92 13.23 -2.64 -2.62
N ASP A 93 12.97 -1.35 -2.85
CA ASP A 93 13.91 -0.27 -2.58
C ASP A 93 14.08 -0.06 -1.07
N GLU A 94 15.25 -0.38 -0.56
CA GLU A 94 15.53 -0.28 0.89
C GLU A 94 15.51 1.17 1.38
N ALA A 95 15.86 2.17 0.56
CA ALA A 95 15.81 3.58 0.98
C ALA A 95 14.35 4.03 1.21
N PHE A 96 13.44 3.58 0.34
CA PHE A 96 12.01 3.76 0.55
C PHE A 96 11.56 3.08 1.85
N HIS A 97 11.89 1.79 2.03
CA HIS A 97 11.44 1.03 3.19
C HIS A 97 12.00 1.57 4.51
N GLU A 98 13.28 1.93 4.54
CA GLU A 98 13.94 2.46 5.72
C GLU A 98 13.34 3.80 6.15
N SER A 99 13.09 4.72 5.21
CA SER A 99 12.43 6.00 5.55
C SER A 99 11.03 5.82 6.17
N HIS A 100 10.28 4.82 5.71
CA HIS A 100 8.94 4.51 6.23
C HIS A 100 9.00 3.83 7.60
N ARG A 101 9.93 2.88 7.80
CA ARG A 101 10.20 2.27 9.11
C ARG A 101 10.66 3.33 10.11
N SER A 102 11.55 4.23 9.70
CA SER A 102 12.03 5.34 10.52
C SER A 102 10.87 6.23 10.99
N ALA A 103 9.96 6.57 10.07
CA ALA A 103 8.78 7.35 10.43
C ALA A 103 7.82 6.62 11.38
N LEU A 104 7.70 5.28 11.29
CA LEU A 104 6.95 4.49 12.28
C LEU A 104 7.62 4.52 13.65
N VAL A 105 8.93 4.28 13.71
CA VAL A 105 9.73 4.34 14.95
C VAL A 105 9.63 5.74 15.58
N SER A 106 9.70 6.81 14.79
CA SER A 106 9.53 8.18 15.30
C SER A 106 8.14 8.45 15.87
N LYS A 107 7.08 7.88 15.28
CA LYS A 107 5.70 8.10 15.73
C LYS A 107 5.31 7.25 16.93
N GLY A 108 5.94 6.08 17.10
CA GLY A 108 5.58 5.11 18.13
C GLY A 108 6.76 4.21 18.48
N PRO A 109 7.81 4.74 19.12
CA PRO A 109 9.04 3.99 19.37
C PRO A 109 8.82 2.73 20.21
N GLU A 110 7.90 2.77 21.17
CA GLU A 110 7.54 1.61 21.99
C GLU A 110 6.88 0.49 21.18
N ALA A 111 6.04 0.84 20.20
CA ALA A 111 5.32 -0.13 19.38
C ALA A 111 6.17 -0.70 18.23
N TYR A 112 7.06 0.11 17.66
CA TYR A 112 7.79 -0.24 16.43
C TYR A 112 9.29 -0.49 16.64
N GLY A 113 9.89 -0.01 17.73
CA GLY A 113 11.33 -0.13 17.97
C GLY A 113 11.83 -1.57 18.04
N ALA A 114 11.06 -2.47 18.66
CA ALA A 114 11.42 -3.90 18.71
C ALA A 114 11.35 -4.58 17.33
N SER A 115 10.48 -4.09 16.43
CA SER A 115 10.35 -4.62 15.07
C SER A 115 11.44 -4.08 14.13
N PHE A 116 11.99 -2.91 14.42
CA PHE A 116 12.98 -2.22 13.59
C PHE A 116 14.17 -1.70 14.43
N PRO A 117 14.91 -2.60 15.12
CA PRO A 117 15.92 -2.20 16.10
C PRO A 117 17.12 -1.46 15.48
N SER A 118 17.37 -1.66 14.18
CA SER A 118 18.48 -1.04 13.46
C SER A 118 18.11 0.25 12.72
N VAL A 119 16.85 0.67 12.73
CA VAL A 119 16.39 1.82 11.95
C VAL A 119 16.38 3.07 12.84
N PRO A 120 17.19 4.11 12.53
CA PRO A 120 17.17 5.34 13.29
C PRO A 120 15.84 6.08 13.06
N GLY A 121 15.30 6.72 14.10
CA GLY A 121 14.15 7.61 13.96
C GLY A 121 14.54 8.95 13.31
N GLY A 122 13.60 9.56 12.59
CA GLY A 122 13.72 10.94 12.08
C GLY A 122 14.27 11.06 10.67
N LEU A 123 14.40 9.97 9.91
CA LEU A 123 14.78 10.04 8.50
C LEU A 123 13.69 10.77 7.68
N PRO A 124 14.08 11.55 6.67
CA PRO A 124 13.12 12.17 5.76
C PRO A 124 12.38 11.12 4.95
N TYR A 125 11.07 11.31 4.72
CA TYR A 125 10.28 10.44 3.86
C TYR A 125 10.83 10.41 2.42
N VAL A 126 11.04 9.21 1.90
CA VAL A 126 11.33 8.99 0.48
C VAL A 126 10.02 8.64 -0.22
N TRP A 127 9.64 9.44 -1.23
CA TRP A 127 8.47 9.19 -2.07
C TRP A 127 8.88 9.13 -3.55
N PRO A 128 9.19 7.94 -4.08
CA PRO A 128 9.58 7.78 -5.47
C PRO A 128 8.43 8.16 -6.41
N ALA A 129 8.76 8.77 -7.56
CA ALA A 129 7.80 8.92 -8.63
C ALA A 129 7.52 7.56 -9.29
N SER A 130 6.32 7.38 -9.86
CA SER A 130 6.09 6.27 -10.77
C SER A 130 6.80 6.54 -12.10
N ASP A 131 7.47 5.53 -12.64
CA ASP A 131 8.04 5.55 -13.99
C ASP A 131 6.97 5.49 -15.10
N ARG A 132 5.71 5.28 -14.73
CA ARG A 132 4.53 5.31 -15.63
C ARG A 132 3.73 6.60 -15.52
N GLU A 133 4.20 7.58 -14.73
CA GLU A 133 3.54 8.87 -14.61
C GLU A 133 3.57 9.61 -15.96
N GLY A 134 2.40 9.86 -16.55
CA GLY A 134 2.25 10.54 -17.84
C GLY A 134 2.05 9.61 -19.04
N GLN A 135 2.02 8.30 -18.85
CA GLN A 135 1.62 7.37 -19.90
C GLN A 135 0.08 7.34 -19.96
N PRO A 136 -0.56 7.73 -21.08
CA PRO A 136 -2.02 7.67 -21.19
C PRO A 136 -2.48 6.21 -21.07
N CYS A 137 -3.60 6.02 -20.36
CA CYS A 137 -4.29 4.75 -20.23
C CYS A 137 -4.90 4.25 -21.54
#